data_AF-A0A3M4Q256-F1
#
_entry.id   AF-A0A3M4Q256-F1
#
_cell.length_a   1.000
_cell.length_b   1.000
_cell.length_c   1.000
_cell.angle_alpha   90.00
_cell.angle_beta   90.00
_cell.angle_gamma   90.00
#
_symmetry.space_group_name_H-M   'P 1'
#
loop_
_entity.id
_entity.type
_entity.pdbx_description
1 polymer ?
#
loop_
_entity_poly.entity_id
_entity_poly.type
_entity_poly.pdbx_seq_one_letter_code
_entity_poly.pdbx_strand_id
1 'polypeptide(L)'
;MSGDCVERDYLALPVQADAPGDRVEPVLPDLQAPAADEGFWAQFATALGVRVQALDCAGREALAIKAAGLLRHAIDGLQQNLRTHDELHNELSLDASTLIKRPNALKDNLGMDSVLASLLGMGELAQPSAEAAITQVYRQMQVHQVALLVACRTALRTSLATFAPGHLQAGFARDDKVPRFFADRAHWRAYQRHYHRLVEADALNTGPLRGDFAKAYEEQVRLASALFATPPGGCP
;
A
#
# COMPACT_ATOMS: atom_id res chain seq x y z
N MET A 1 -85.60 35.01 63.16
CA MET A 1 -84.86 34.80 61.89
C MET A 1 -83.63 33.98 62.24
N SER A 2 -83.68 32.71 61.83
CA SER A 2 -82.70 31.64 62.03
C SER A 2 -81.31 32.06 61.52
N GLY A 3 -80.17 31.70 62.12
CA GLY A 3 -79.83 30.49 62.85
C GLY A 3 -78.66 29.85 62.09
N ASP A 4 -77.49 29.79 62.73
CA ASP A 4 -76.35 28.89 62.54
C ASP A 4 -75.90 28.49 61.12
N CYS A 5 -74.59 28.51 60.88
CA CYS A 5 -73.73 27.35 61.13
C CYS A 5 -72.48 27.39 60.24
N VAL A 6 -71.33 27.55 60.90
CA VAL A 6 -70.12 26.72 60.77
C VAL A 6 -69.49 26.56 59.38
N GLU A 7 -68.41 27.32 59.23
CA GLU A 7 -67.28 27.10 58.33
C GLU A 7 -66.53 25.81 58.75
N ARG A 8 -66.29 24.90 57.80
CA ARG A 8 -65.63 23.61 58.03
C ARG A 8 -64.25 23.58 57.37
N ASP A 9 -63.27 23.42 58.25
CA ASP A 9 -61.89 22.95 58.08
C ASP A 9 -61.67 21.89 57.00
N TYR A 10 -60.48 21.94 56.37
CA TYR A 10 -59.69 20.72 56.12
C TYR A 10 -58.18 20.95 56.31
N LEU A 11 -57.73 20.62 57.52
CA LEU A 11 -56.58 19.78 57.92
C LEU A 11 -55.26 19.83 57.12
N ALA A 12 -54.20 20.25 57.82
CA ALA A 12 -52.83 19.74 57.62
C ALA A 12 -52.20 19.36 58.99
N LEU A 13 -51.89 18.07 59.15
CA LEU A 13 -51.01 17.48 60.17
C LEU A 13 -50.40 16.21 59.56
N PRO A 14 -49.25 15.67 60.03
CA PRO A 14 -48.33 16.16 61.06
C PRO A 14 -46.84 16.18 60.62
N VAL A 15 -46.04 16.92 61.40
CA VAL A 15 -44.57 16.87 61.45
C VAL A 15 -44.11 15.65 62.26
N GLN A 16 -42.97 15.06 61.90
CA GLN A 16 -42.18 14.23 62.82
C GLN A 16 -40.70 14.68 62.81
N ALA A 17 -40.16 14.83 64.02
CA ALA A 17 -38.85 15.37 64.34
C ALA A 17 -37.72 14.32 64.27
N ASP A 18 -36.51 14.83 64.05
CA ASP A 18 -35.24 14.11 63.96
C ASP A 18 -34.85 13.31 65.22
N ALA A 19 -34.10 12.23 65.00
CA ALA A 19 -33.27 11.57 66.01
C ALA A 19 -31.81 11.50 65.51
N PRO A 20 -30.80 11.58 66.41
CA PRO A 20 -29.40 11.79 66.06
C PRO A 20 -28.64 10.48 65.83
N GLY A 21 -27.70 10.48 64.89
CA GLY A 21 -26.76 9.36 64.69
C GLY A 21 -25.74 9.67 63.60
N ASP A 22 -24.46 9.74 64.01
CA ASP A 22 -23.24 9.80 63.22
C ASP A 22 -23.20 10.70 61.98
N ARG A 23 -22.63 11.90 62.16
CA ARG A 23 -21.92 12.58 61.06
C ARG A 23 -20.66 11.78 60.71
N VAL A 24 -20.82 10.77 59.87
CA VAL A 24 -19.74 10.40 58.94
C VAL A 24 -19.82 11.41 57.82
N GLU A 25 -18.92 12.38 57.86
CA GLU A 25 -18.62 13.22 56.70
C GLU A 25 -18.30 12.28 55.54
N PRO A 26 -19.06 12.27 54.43
CA PRO A 26 -18.64 11.50 53.28
C PRO A 26 -17.37 12.19 52.79
N VAL A 27 -16.23 11.56 53.08
CA VAL A 27 -15.00 11.81 52.35
C VAL A 27 -15.39 11.63 50.88
N LEU A 28 -15.55 12.76 50.19
CA LEU A 28 -15.59 12.77 48.74
C LEU A 28 -14.41 11.90 48.31
N PRO A 29 -14.62 10.79 47.57
CA PRO A 29 -13.49 10.14 46.96
C PRO A 29 -12.80 11.23 46.15
N ASP A 30 -11.55 11.49 46.48
CA ASP A 30 -10.67 12.29 45.66
C ASP A 30 -10.81 11.67 44.27
N LEU A 31 -11.53 12.36 43.37
CA LEU A 31 -11.58 11.99 41.97
C LEU A 31 -10.17 12.24 41.49
N GLN A 32 -9.32 11.22 41.65
CA GLN A 32 -8.04 11.16 40.97
C GLN A 32 -8.37 11.28 39.49
N ALA A 33 -8.21 12.48 38.95
CA ALA A 33 -8.17 12.70 37.52
C ALA A 33 -7.12 11.72 36.94
N PRO A 34 -7.38 11.14 35.78
CA PRO A 34 -6.86 9.83 35.41
C PRO A 34 -5.38 9.94 35.06
N ALA A 35 -4.48 9.54 35.96
CA ALA A 35 -3.06 9.36 35.63
C ALA A 35 -2.85 8.37 34.46
N ALA A 36 -3.83 7.50 34.21
CA ALA A 36 -3.87 6.59 33.06
C ALA A 36 -3.98 7.32 31.70
N ASP A 37 -4.63 8.49 31.65
CA ASP A 37 -4.86 9.23 30.41
C ASP A 37 -3.57 9.94 29.95
N GLU A 38 -2.81 10.52 30.87
CA GLU A 38 -1.52 11.16 30.55
C GLU A 38 -0.46 10.16 30.05
N GLY A 39 -0.41 8.96 30.64
CA GLY A 39 0.49 7.89 30.19
C GLY A 39 0.16 7.40 28.79
N PHE A 40 -1.13 7.23 28.46
CA PHE A 40 -1.59 6.90 27.11
C PHE A 40 -1.20 7.98 26.10
N TRP A 41 -1.53 9.25 26.38
CA TRP A 41 -1.22 10.35 25.46
C TRP A 41 0.28 10.54 25.23
N ALA A 42 1.12 10.28 26.24
CA ALA A 42 2.57 10.29 26.08
C ALA A 42 3.07 9.15 25.18
N GLN A 43 2.51 7.95 25.29
CA GLN A 43 2.84 6.82 24.41
C GLN A 43 2.34 7.07 22.97
N PHE A 44 1.12 7.57 22.81
CA PHE A 44 0.55 7.95 21.52
C PHE A 44 1.38 9.04 20.82
N ALA A 45 1.77 10.08 21.57
CA ALA A 45 2.66 11.13 21.11
C ALA A 45 4.00 10.58 20.59
N THR A 46 4.58 9.66 21.36
CA THR A 46 5.85 9.00 21.03
C THR A 46 5.72 8.15 19.77
N ALA A 47 4.64 7.36 19.65
CA ALA A 47 4.38 6.53 18.47
C ALA A 47 4.14 7.36 17.20
N LEU A 48 3.44 8.49 17.32
CA LEU A 48 3.18 9.42 16.22
C LEU A 48 4.41 10.31 15.90
N GLY A 49 5.41 10.36 16.79
CA GLY A 49 6.61 11.18 16.65
C GLY A 49 6.37 12.69 16.85
N VAL A 50 5.32 13.07 17.59
CA VAL A 50 4.93 14.47 17.82
C VAL A 50 4.93 14.81 19.31
N ARG A 51 5.18 16.08 19.65
CA ARG A 51 5.08 16.55 21.05
C ARG A 51 3.66 16.98 21.35
N VAL A 52 3.04 16.37 22.35
CA VAL A 52 1.62 16.57 22.71
C VAL A 52 1.46 17.32 24.05
N GLN A 53 2.57 17.62 24.74
CA GLN A 53 2.60 18.22 26.09
C GLN A 53 1.95 19.62 26.16
N ALA A 54 1.84 20.33 25.03
CA ALA A 54 1.24 21.67 24.97
C ALA A 54 -0.26 21.66 24.60
N LEU A 55 -0.84 20.49 24.30
CA LEU A 55 -2.24 20.37 23.89
C LEU A 55 -3.14 20.05 25.09
N ASP A 56 -4.26 20.77 25.16
CA ASP A 56 -5.37 20.48 26.05
C ASP A 56 -6.12 19.21 25.62
N CYS A 57 -7.08 18.75 26.43
CA CYS A 57 -7.81 17.51 26.17
C CYS A 57 -8.46 17.50 24.77
N ALA A 58 -9.14 18.59 24.40
CA ALA A 58 -9.77 18.73 23.08
C ALA A 58 -8.74 18.71 21.93
N GLY A 59 -7.58 19.34 22.11
CA GLY A 59 -6.50 19.31 21.13
C GLY A 59 -5.89 17.92 20.93
N ARG A 60 -5.79 17.12 22.00
CA ARG A 60 -5.31 15.72 21.94
C ARG A 60 -6.28 14.81 21.20
N GLU A 61 -7.58 14.91 21.49
CA GLU A 61 -8.62 14.17 20.79
C GLU A 61 -8.67 14.54 19.30
N ALA A 62 -8.63 15.83 18.97
CA ALA A 62 -8.60 16.31 17.60
C ALA A 62 -7.35 15.79 16.84
N LEU A 63 -6.19 15.74 17.51
CA LEU A 63 -4.98 15.16 16.95
C LEU A 63 -5.15 13.66 16.66
N ALA A 64 -5.72 12.89 17.58
CA ALA A 64 -5.95 11.46 17.39
C ALA A 64 -6.87 11.18 16.18
N ILE A 65 -7.98 11.90 16.07
CA ILE A 65 -8.91 11.80 14.93
C ILE A 65 -8.19 12.17 13.63
N LYS A 66 -7.41 13.25 13.63
CA LYS A 66 -6.64 13.68 12.44
C LYS A 66 -5.61 12.63 12.03
N ALA A 67 -4.87 12.05 12.97
CA ALA A 67 -3.90 11.00 12.71
C ALA A 67 -4.55 9.75 12.11
N ALA A 68 -5.71 9.33 12.66
CA ALA A 68 -6.50 8.23 12.11
C ALA A 68 -6.98 8.53 10.68
N GLY A 69 -7.44 9.75 10.41
CA GLY A 69 -7.84 10.20 9.08
C GLY A 69 -6.68 10.19 8.07
N LEU A 70 -5.49 10.63 8.49
CA LEU A 70 -4.28 10.59 7.66
C LEU A 70 -3.85 9.16 7.35
N LEU A 71 -3.87 8.26 8.35
CA LEU A 71 -3.57 6.85 8.15
C LEU A 71 -4.53 6.23 7.14
N ARG A 72 -5.84 6.46 7.32
CA ARG A 72 -6.88 5.99 6.40
C ARG A 72 -6.61 6.45 4.97
N HIS A 73 -6.31 7.74 4.77
CA HIS A 73 -5.99 8.28 3.46
C HIS A 73 -4.70 7.69 2.86
N ALA A 74 -3.67 7.47 3.68
CA ALA A 74 -2.41 6.88 3.23
C ALA A 74 -2.59 5.43 2.76
N ILE A 75 -3.37 4.62 3.48
CA ILE A 75 -3.68 3.24 3.07
C ILE A 75 -4.53 3.22 1.80
N ASP A 76 -5.48 4.14 1.63
CA ASP A 76 -6.25 4.28 0.38
C ASP A 76 -5.33 4.52 -0.82
N GLY A 77 -4.44 5.50 -0.69
CA GLY A 77 -3.46 5.83 -1.72
C GLY A 77 -2.53 4.66 -2.01
N LEU A 78 -2.15 3.89 -1.00
CA LEU A 78 -1.32 2.69 -1.18
C LEU A 78 -2.06 1.59 -1.96
N GLN A 79 -3.35 1.36 -1.67
CA GLN A 79 -4.18 0.42 -2.42
C GLN A 79 -4.39 0.87 -3.88
N GLN A 80 -4.61 2.17 -4.10
CA GLN A 80 -4.76 2.70 -5.45
C GLN A 80 -3.46 2.52 -6.26
N ASN A 81 -2.30 2.79 -5.65
CA ASN A 81 -1.01 2.53 -6.30
C ASN A 81 -0.82 1.04 -6.63
N LEU A 82 -1.27 0.12 -5.77
CA LEU A 82 -1.25 -1.32 -6.04
C LEU A 82 -2.11 -1.71 -7.24
N ARG A 83 -3.32 -1.14 -7.36
CA ARG A 83 -4.20 -1.37 -8.52
C ARG A 83 -3.57 -0.88 -9.81
N THR A 84 -3.08 0.36 -9.83
CA THR A 84 -2.39 0.92 -11.00
C THR A 84 -1.14 0.10 -11.35
N HIS A 85 -0.39 -0.37 -10.36
CA HIS A 85 0.73 -1.26 -10.59
C HIS A 85 0.31 -2.58 -11.25
N ASP A 86 -0.77 -3.22 -10.78
CA ASP A 86 -1.28 -4.46 -11.36
C ASP A 86 -1.82 -4.26 -12.79
N GLU A 87 -2.50 -3.14 -13.05
CA GLU A 87 -2.94 -2.74 -14.39
C GLU A 87 -1.75 -2.63 -15.35
N LEU A 88 -0.70 -1.88 -14.97
CA LEU A 88 0.51 -1.72 -15.77
C LEU A 88 1.26 -3.05 -15.98
N HIS A 89 1.33 -3.89 -14.95
CA HIS A 89 1.94 -5.21 -15.06
C HIS A 89 1.20 -6.10 -16.07
N ASN A 90 -0.14 -6.06 -16.06
CA ASN A 90 -0.96 -6.84 -16.98
C ASN A 90 -0.87 -6.31 -18.42
N GLU A 91 -0.82 -4.99 -18.63
CA GLU A 91 -0.62 -4.39 -19.96
C GLU A 91 0.70 -4.82 -20.60
N LEU A 92 1.76 -4.93 -19.81
CA LEU A 92 3.06 -5.40 -20.29
C LEU A 92 3.08 -6.90 -20.64
N SER A 93 1.98 -7.63 -20.40
CA SER A 93 1.83 -9.09 -20.57
C SER A 93 3.07 -9.84 -20.10
N LEU A 94 3.54 -9.47 -18.90
CA LEU A 94 4.58 -10.18 -18.16
C LEU A 94 3.99 -11.48 -17.60
N ASP A 95 3.41 -12.30 -18.48
CA ASP A 95 2.62 -13.49 -18.14
C ASP A 95 3.45 -14.57 -17.44
N ALA A 96 4.78 -14.49 -17.56
CA ALA A 96 5.73 -15.37 -16.90
C ALA A 96 6.13 -14.92 -15.47
N SER A 97 5.66 -13.77 -14.97
CA SER A 97 5.83 -13.37 -13.57
C SER A 97 4.85 -14.10 -12.63
N THR A 98 4.78 -15.43 -12.74
CA THR A 98 4.17 -16.31 -11.73
C THR A 98 5.00 -16.39 -10.44
N LEU A 99 6.17 -15.76 -10.39
CA LEU A 99 7.14 -16.05 -9.34
C LEU A 99 6.85 -15.41 -7.97
N ILE A 100 6.00 -14.38 -7.85
CA ILE A 100 5.74 -13.75 -6.54
C ILE A 100 4.32 -13.19 -6.43
N LYS A 101 3.28 -14.01 -6.65
CA LYS A 101 1.98 -13.74 -6.02
C LYS A 101 2.07 -14.16 -4.55
N ARG A 102 2.79 -13.37 -3.74
CA ARG A 102 2.70 -13.50 -2.29
C ARG A 102 1.36 -12.88 -1.87
N PRO A 103 0.51 -13.59 -1.11
CA PRO A 103 -0.73 -13.01 -0.61
C PRO A 103 -0.39 -11.76 0.20
N ASN A 104 -1.09 -10.66 -0.06
CA ASN A 104 -0.85 -9.38 0.56
C ASN A 104 -2.21 -8.87 1.05
N ALA A 105 -2.41 -8.68 2.37
CA ALA A 105 -3.70 -8.25 2.93
C ALA A 105 -4.28 -7.02 2.24
N LEU A 106 -3.41 -6.12 1.81
CA LEU A 106 -3.76 -4.86 1.16
C LEU A 106 -4.31 -5.06 -0.27
N LYS A 107 -4.08 -6.23 -0.86
CA LYS A 107 -4.42 -6.59 -2.24
C LYS A 107 -5.72 -7.39 -2.33
N ASP A 108 -6.09 -8.14 -1.30
CA ASP A 108 -7.38 -8.83 -1.27
C ASP A 108 -8.49 -7.77 -1.34
N ASN A 109 -9.50 -7.97 -2.20
CA ASN A 109 -10.59 -7.03 -2.52
C ASN A 109 -11.55 -6.78 -1.33
N LEU A 110 -10.98 -6.42 -0.20
CA LEU A 110 -11.63 -6.06 1.03
C LEU A 110 -11.96 -4.56 0.97
N GLY A 111 -13.15 -4.19 1.46
CA GLY A 111 -13.52 -2.79 1.60
C GLY A 111 -12.51 -2.06 2.48
N MET A 112 -12.27 -0.78 2.22
CA MET A 112 -11.27 0.04 2.92
C MET A 112 -11.29 -0.15 4.45
N ASP A 113 -12.48 -0.13 5.05
CA ASP A 113 -12.66 -0.21 6.49
C ASP A 113 -12.22 -1.59 7.03
N SER A 114 -12.42 -2.67 6.26
CA SER A 114 -11.97 -4.02 6.62
C SER A 114 -10.45 -4.21 6.49
N VAL A 115 -9.82 -3.51 5.53
CA VAL A 115 -8.36 -3.53 5.38
C VAL A 115 -7.69 -2.80 6.53
N LEU A 116 -8.20 -1.62 6.88
CA LEU A 116 -7.70 -0.85 8.02
C LEU A 116 -7.91 -1.60 9.34
N ALA A 117 -9.08 -2.22 9.53
CA ALA A 117 -9.36 -3.04 10.70
C ALA A 117 -8.40 -4.22 10.82
N SER A 118 -8.09 -4.89 9.70
CA SER A 118 -7.10 -5.98 9.66
C SER A 118 -5.69 -5.49 10.03
N LEU A 119 -5.23 -4.35 9.47
CA LEU A 119 -3.93 -3.77 9.80
C LEU A 119 -3.84 -3.33 11.28
N LEU A 120 -4.92 -2.82 11.86
CA LEU A 120 -4.94 -2.40 13.27
C LEU A 120 -5.14 -3.57 14.25
N GLY A 121 -5.15 -4.81 13.77
CA GLY A 121 -5.32 -6.00 14.62
C GLY A 121 -6.75 -6.21 15.13
N MET A 122 -7.74 -5.52 14.54
CA MET A 122 -9.16 -5.69 14.83
C MET A 122 -9.83 -6.78 13.97
N GLY A 123 -9.06 -7.49 13.12
CA GLY A 123 -9.53 -8.57 12.25
C GLY A 123 -8.95 -9.94 12.60
N GLU A 124 -9.59 -11.01 12.11
CA GLU A 124 -9.25 -12.41 12.46
C GLU A 124 -7.98 -12.98 11.79
N LEU A 125 -7.30 -12.23 10.93
CA LEU A 125 -6.18 -12.76 10.18
C LEU A 125 -4.87 -12.57 10.93
N ALA A 126 -4.22 -13.68 11.29
CA ALA A 126 -2.82 -13.79 11.69
C ALA A 126 -1.90 -13.36 10.52
N GLN A 127 -1.89 -12.07 10.22
CA GLN A 127 -1.06 -11.44 9.22
C GLN A 127 0.35 -11.18 9.80
N PRO A 128 1.38 -10.98 8.96
CA PRO A 128 2.59 -10.31 9.41
C PRO A 128 2.22 -8.98 10.09
N SER A 129 3.09 -8.45 10.97
CA SER A 129 2.83 -7.14 11.59
C SER A 129 2.47 -6.12 10.51
N ALA A 130 1.53 -5.21 10.79
CA ALA A 130 1.02 -4.27 9.80
C ALA A 130 2.14 -3.48 9.10
N GLU A 131 3.20 -3.18 9.84
CA GLU A 131 4.42 -2.54 9.36
C GLU A 131 5.16 -3.40 8.33
N ALA A 132 5.25 -4.72 8.57
CA ALA A 132 5.85 -5.66 7.62
C ALA A 132 5.02 -5.80 6.34
N ALA A 133 3.69 -5.78 6.43
CA ALA A 133 2.81 -5.79 5.26
C ALA A 133 2.99 -4.52 4.41
N ILE A 134 2.97 -3.34 5.04
CA ILE A 134 3.19 -2.05 4.38
C ILE A 134 4.60 -2.01 3.75
N THR A 135 5.63 -2.42 4.49
CA THR A 135 7.01 -2.48 4.00
C THR A 135 7.15 -3.41 2.80
N GLN A 136 6.47 -4.55 2.83
CA GLN A 136 6.47 -5.51 1.72
C GLN A 136 5.84 -4.91 0.46
N VAL A 137 4.74 -4.16 0.59
CA VAL A 137 4.13 -3.45 -0.56
C VAL A 137 5.08 -2.43 -1.16
N TYR A 138 5.67 -1.56 -0.35
CA TYR A 138 6.62 -0.56 -0.84
C TYR A 138 7.82 -1.19 -1.53
N ARG A 139 8.36 -2.26 -0.94
CA ARG A 139 9.45 -3.04 -1.52
C ARG A 139 9.05 -3.62 -2.88
N GLN A 140 7.86 -4.22 -2.97
CA GLN A 140 7.35 -4.75 -4.23
C GLN A 140 7.27 -3.66 -5.32
N MET A 141 6.74 -2.48 -4.99
CA MET A 141 6.68 -1.34 -5.93
C MET A 141 8.07 -0.89 -6.37
N GLN A 142 9.03 -0.79 -5.45
CA GLN A 142 10.40 -0.40 -5.76
C GLN A 142 11.10 -1.41 -6.69
N VAL A 143 10.94 -2.71 -6.42
CA VAL A 143 11.48 -3.78 -7.27
C VAL A 143 10.92 -3.68 -8.67
N HIS A 144 9.61 -3.50 -8.80
CA HIS A 144 8.98 -3.34 -10.10
C HIS A 144 9.53 -2.13 -10.87
N GLN A 145 9.66 -0.97 -10.23
CA GLN A 145 10.19 0.24 -10.87
C GLN A 145 11.62 0.05 -11.39
N VAL A 146 12.48 -0.59 -10.59
CA VAL A 146 13.87 -0.88 -10.99
C VAL A 146 13.91 -1.91 -12.11
N ALA A 147 13.15 -3.00 -11.98
CA ALA A 147 13.07 -4.05 -13.00
C ALA A 147 12.56 -3.50 -14.33
N LEU A 148 11.52 -2.66 -14.32
CA LEU A 148 10.98 -2.00 -15.49
C LEU A 148 12.02 -1.11 -16.19
N LEU A 149 12.75 -0.29 -15.42
CA LEU A 149 13.79 0.58 -15.97
C LEU A 149 14.93 -0.22 -16.63
N VAL A 150 15.37 -1.30 -15.99
CA VAL A 150 16.41 -2.18 -16.54
C VAL A 150 15.92 -2.89 -17.79
N ALA A 151 14.69 -3.39 -17.77
CA ALA A 151 14.06 -4.04 -18.92
C ALA A 151 13.94 -3.08 -20.11
N CYS A 152 13.46 -1.85 -19.90
CA CYS A 152 13.41 -0.81 -20.94
C CYS A 152 14.80 -0.50 -21.52
N ARG A 153 15.82 -0.34 -20.67
CA ARG A 153 17.19 -0.09 -21.12
C ARG A 153 17.76 -1.26 -21.91
N THR A 154 17.46 -2.49 -21.50
CA THR A 154 17.91 -3.70 -22.18
C THR A 154 17.24 -3.82 -23.55
N ALA A 155 15.92 -3.68 -23.61
CA ALA A 155 15.17 -3.68 -24.86
C ALA A 155 15.70 -2.63 -25.84
N LEU A 156 15.94 -1.39 -25.39
CA LEU A 156 16.50 -0.33 -26.23
C LEU A 156 17.91 -0.67 -26.75
N ARG A 157 18.79 -1.19 -25.88
CA ARG A 157 20.15 -1.59 -26.27
C ARG A 157 20.13 -2.72 -27.29
N THR A 158 19.27 -3.72 -27.10
CA THR A 158 19.16 -4.83 -28.04
C THR A 158 18.52 -4.40 -29.36
N SER A 159 17.54 -3.49 -29.34
CA SER A 159 17.03 -2.84 -30.55
C SER A 159 18.18 -2.20 -31.34
N LEU A 160 18.96 -1.33 -30.70
CA LEU A 160 20.08 -0.64 -31.36
C LEU A 160 21.13 -1.61 -31.89
N ALA A 161 21.43 -2.68 -31.14
CA ALA A 161 22.37 -3.71 -31.58
C ALA A 161 21.86 -4.48 -32.81
N THR A 162 20.56 -4.78 -32.86
CA THR A 162 19.91 -5.46 -33.99
C THR A 162 19.95 -4.60 -35.26
N PHE A 163 19.82 -3.28 -35.13
CA PHE A 163 19.94 -2.33 -36.24
C PHE A 163 21.39 -1.92 -36.57
N ALA A 164 22.39 -2.45 -35.87
CA ALA A 164 23.78 -2.14 -36.17
C ALA A 164 24.15 -2.63 -37.59
N PRO A 165 24.84 -1.82 -38.41
CA PRO A 165 25.14 -2.18 -39.80
C PRO A 165 25.83 -3.53 -39.96
N GLY A 166 26.74 -3.89 -39.05
CA GLY A 166 27.42 -5.20 -39.08
C GLY A 166 26.49 -6.39 -38.86
N HIS A 167 25.47 -6.26 -38.00
CA HIS A 167 24.47 -7.30 -37.78
C HIS A 167 23.55 -7.45 -39.00
N LEU A 168 23.10 -6.33 -39.56
CA LEU A 168 22.26 -6.33 -40.76
C LEU A 168 23.00 -6.90 -41.97
N GLN A 169 24.26 -6.50 -42.19
CA GLN A 169 25.08 -7.02 -43.30
C GLN A 169 25.33 -8.52 -43.17
N ALA A 170 25.63 -9.02 -41.96
CA ALA A 170 25.81 -10.45 -41.72
C ALA A 170 24.51 -11.25 -41.93
N GLY A 171 23.36 -10.68 -41.55
CA GLY A 171 22.04 -11.26 -41.79
C GLY A 171 21.68 -11.32 -43.28
N PHE A 172 21.95 -10.24 -44.01
CA PHE A 172 21.65 -10.16 -45.44
C PHE A 172 22.57 -11.03 -46.29
N ALA A 173 23.84 -11.19 -45.89
CA ALA A 173 24.80 -12.07 -46.57
C ALA A 173 24.43 -13.57 -46.50
N ARG A 174 23.62 -13.98 -45.50
CA ARG A 174 23.12 -15.36 -45.38
C ARG A 174 21.93 -15.65 -46.28
N ASP A 175 21.11 -14.65 -46.57
CA ASP A 175 19.87 -14.78 -47.36
C ASP A 175 20.12 -14.71 -48.88
N ASP A 176 21.27 -14.20 -49.35
CA ASP A 176 21.41 -13.77 -50.74
C ASP A 176 22.82 -14.00 -51.33
N LYS A 177 22.97 -14.94 -52.28
CA LYS A 177 24.14 -15.04 -53.19
C LYS A 177 23.98 -14.05 -54.35
N VAL A 178 24.07 -12.75 -54.06
CA VAL A 178 23.75 -11.72 -55.06
C VAL A 178 25.00 -11.30 -55.87
N PRO A 179 24.91 -11.21 -57.20
CA PRO A 179 25.98 -10.66 -58.04
C PRO A 179 26.32 -9.20 -57.68
N ARG A 180 27.61 -8.89 -57.58
CA ARG A 180 28.19 -7.61 -57.11
C ARG A 180 27.61 -6.34 -57.76
N PHE A 181 27.05 -6.42 -58.97
CA PHE A 181 26.56 -5.27 -59.74
C PHE A 181 25.17 -4.75 -59.32
N PHE A 182 24.39 -5.52 -58.54
CA PHE A 182 23.07 -5.08 -58.02
C PHE A 182 23.01 -5.05 -56.50
N ALA A 183 24.17 -4.99 -55.84
CA ALA A 183 24.31 -5.08 -54.40
C ALA A 183 23.42 -4.06 -53.67
N ASP A 184 23.49 -2.77 -53.99
CA ASP A 184 22.77 -1.73 -53.23
C ASP A 184 21.25 -1.90 -53.27
N ARG A 185 20.70 -2.25 -54.44
CA ARG A 185 19.26 -2.55 -54.59
C ARG A 185 18.87 -3.82 -53.84
N ALA A 186 19.73 -4.83 -53.81
CA ALA A 186 19.48 -6.06 -53.07
C ALA A 186 19.52 -5.84 -51.55
N HIS A 187 20.48 -5.06 -51.05
CA HIS A 187 20.56 -4.70 -49.63
C HIS A 187 19.32 -3.92 -49.16
N TRP A 188 18.82 -2.96 -49.96
CA TRP A 188 17.58 -2.24 -49.64
C TRP A 188 16.37 -3.18 -49.56
N ARG A 189 16.21 -4.09 -50.51
CA ARG A 189 15.13 -5.10 -50.48
C ARG A 189 15.26 -6.05 -49.30
N ALA A 190 16.48 -6.46 -48.94
CA ALA A 190 16.74 -7.28 -47.78
C ALA A 190 16.36 -6.56 -46.47
N TYR A 191 16.68 -5.26 -46.37
CA TYR A 191 16.23 -4.41 -45.26
C TYR A 191 14.71 -4.32 -45.18
N GLN A 192 14.02 -4.06 -46.29
CA GLN A 192 12.55 -4.00 -46.31
C GLN A 192 11.91 -5.32 -45.83
N ARG A 193 12.42 -6.47 -46.27
CA ARG A 193 11.96 -7.79 -45.79
C ARG A 193 12.22 -7.96 -44.29
N HIS A 194 13.40 -7.57 -43.82
CA HIS A 194 13.74 -7.64 -42.40
C HIS A 194 12.82 -6.77 -41.54
N TYR A 195 12.54 -5.54 -41.98
CA TYR A 195 11.62 -4.63 -41.31
C TYR A 195 10.19 -5.19 -41.26
N HIS A 196 9.67 -5.71 -42.37
CA HIS A 196 8.35 -6.35 -42.38
C HIS A 196 8.25 -7.53 -41.42
N ARG A 197 9.26 -8.41 -41.38
CA ARG A 197 9.33 -9.51 -40.40
C ARG A 197 9.31 -9.01 -38.96
N LEU A 198 10.00 -7.89 -38.69
CA LEU A 198 10.02 -7.28 -37.36
C LEU A 198 8.65 -6.75 -36.95
N VAL A 199 7.96 -6.04 -37.86
CA VAL A 199 6.61 -5.52 -37.65
C VAL A 199 5.59 -6.64 -37.46
N GLU A 200 5.69 -7.72 -38.24
CA GLU A 200 4.84 -8.90 -38.09
C GLU A 200 5.08 -9.60 -36.73
N ALA A 201 6.33 -9.76 -36.32
CA ALA A 201 6.68 -10.36 -35.03
C ALA A 201 6.19 -9.50 -33.85
N ASP A 202 6.30 -8.17 -33.95
CA ASP A 202 5.80 -7.23 -32.95
C ASP A 202 4.26 -7.26 -32.85
N ALA A 203 3.55 -7.25 -33.98
CA ALA A 203 2.09 -7.38 -34.03
C ALA A 203 1.58 -8.69 -33.42
N LEU A 204 2.37 -9.76 -33.49
CA LEU A 204 2.09 -11.05 -32.86
C LEU A 204 2.55 -11.13 -31.39
N ASN A 205 3.07 -10.05 -30.81
CA ASN A 205 3.73 -10.04 -29.49
C ASN A 205 4.84 -11.11 -29.33
N THR A 206 5.44 -11.56 -30.43
CA THR A 206 6.55 -12.53 -30.45
C THR A 206 7.89 -11.88 -30.80
N GLY A 207 7.92 -10.56 -30.91
CA GLY A 207 9.11 -9.80 -31.22
C GLY A 207 10.25 -10.05 -30.22
N PRO A 208 11.51 -10.14 -30.70
CA PRO A 208 12.67 -10.39 -29.84
C PRO A 208 12.83 -9.33 -28.74
N LEU A 209 12.39 -8.09 -29.01
CA LEU A 209 12.43 -6.97 -28.07
C LEU A 209 11.59 -7.22 -26.81
N ARG A 210 10.39 -7.80 -26.97
CA ARG A 210 9.53 -8.18 -25.84
C ARG A 210 10.15 -9.31 -25.04
N GLY A 211 10.78 -10.28 -25.72
CA GLY A 211 11.50 -11.38 -25.07
C GLY A 211 12.68 -10.90 -24.23
N ASP A 212 13.49 -9.99 -24.75
CA ASP A 212 14.65 -9.44 -24.03
C ASP A 212 14.22 -8.52 -22.88
N PHE A 213 13.13 -7.76 -23.07
CA PHE A 213 12.49 -7.00 -22.00
C PHE A 213 12.04 -7.92 -20.86
N ALA A 214 11.24 -8.95 -21.15
CA ALA A 214 10.69 -9.86 -20.15
C ALA A 214 11.80 -10.58 -19.36
N LYS A 215 12.82 -11.09 -20.06
CA LYS A 215 13.97 -11.76 -19.41
C LYS A 215 14.72 -10.82 -18.47
N ALA A 216 15.01 -9.59 -18.92
CA ALA A 216 15.71 -8.61 -18.10
C ALA A 216 14.87 -8.19 -16.89
N TYR A 217 13.56 -8.05 -17.05
CA TYR A 217 12.63 -7.78 -15.97
C TYR A 217 12.63 -8.90 -14.92
N GLU A 218 12.41 -10.15 -15.35
CA GLU A 218 12.36 -11.33 -14.48
C GLU A 218 13.67 -11.54 -13.73
N GLU A 219 14.82 -11.35 -14.39
CA GLU A 219 16.12 -11.43 -13.76
C GLU A 219 16.27 -10.41 -12.62
N GLN A 220 15.85 -9.16 -12.85
CA GLN A 220 15.91 -8.14 -11.80
C GLN A 220 14.96 -8.43 -10.64
N VAL A 221 13.73 -8.90 -10.92
CA VAL A 221 12.79 -9.32 -9.88
C VAL A 221 13.39 -10.47 -9.05
N ARG A 222 14.02 -11.45 -9.70
CA ARG A 222 14.66 -12.59 -9.05
C ARG A 222 15.84 -12.16 -8.18
N LEU A 223 16.72 -11.30 -8.68
CA LEU A 223 17.88 -10.78 -7.94
C LEU A 223 17.44 -9.97 -6.72
N ALA A 224 16.47 -9.08 -6.89
CA ALA A 224 15.94 -8.30 -5.78
C ALA A 224 15.28 -9.19 -4.73
N SER A 225 14.51 -10.19 -5.16
CA SER A 225 13.87 -11.14 -4.25
C SER A 225 14.87 -11.97 -3.45
N ALA A 226 16.01 -12.34 -4.05
CA ALA A 226 17.09 -13.02 -3.36
C ALA A 226 17.73 -12.13 -2.28
N LEU A 227 17.95 -10.83 -2.56
CA LEU A 227 18.43 -9.87 -1.56
C LEU A 227 17.47 -9.75 -0.37
N PHE A 228 16.18 -9.82 -0.64
CA PHE A 228 15.12 -9.68 0.34
C PHE A 228 14.73 -10.96 1.08
N ALA A 229 15.21 -12.12 0.60
CA ALA A 229 15.06 -13.41 1.26
C ALA A 229 16.19 -13.69 2.28
N THR A 230 17.21 -12.84 2.35
CA THR A 230 18.31 -12.98 3.32
C THR A 230 17.75 -12.94 4.74
N PRO A 231 17.90 -14.02 5.53
CA PRO A 231 17.31 -14.10 6.87
C PRO A 231 18.01 -13.13 7.84
N PRO A 232 17.31 -12.61 8.86
CA PRO A 232 17.96 -11.88 9.93
C PRO A 232 18.81 -12.84 10.77
N GLY A 233 20.12 -12.59 10.81
CA GLY A 233 21.00 -13.14 11.84
C GLY A 233 21.66 -14.49 11.53
N GLY A 234 22.69 -14.46 10.69
CA GLY A 234 23.93 -15.12 11.10
C GLY A 234 24.70 -14.12 11.95
N CYS A 235 24.65 -14.26 13.28
CA CYS A 235 25.63 -13.60 14.16
C CYS A 235 26.87 -14.52 14.31
N PRO A 236 28.02 -13.95 14.74
CA PRO A 236 29.38 -14.32 14.33
C PRO A 236 29.91 -15.64 14.88
#